data_AF-A0A7W1QN85-F1
#
_entry.id   AF-A0A7W1QN85-F1
#
_cell.length_a   1.000
_cell.length_b   1.000
_cell.length_c   1.000
_cell.angle_alpha   90.00
_cell.angle_beta   90.00
_cell.angle_gamma   90.00
#
_symmetry.space_group_name_H-M   'P 1'
#
loop_
_entity.id
_entity.type
_entity.pdbx_description
1 polymer ?
#
loop_
_entity_poly.entity_id
_entity_poly.type
_entity_poly.pdbx_seq_one_letter_code
_entity_poly.pdbx_strand_id
1 'polypeptide(L)'
;MRELFPLRINRFTVNEGEVHYRDYSKKPDVDIVLDRLDVVATNLTNSTRLSETLNANIEMKGRPLRAGTFKTEINLDPYAAKPTFALRSEVDDVPLVKLNDFAKAYGGITFEGGSLRVATEMNSKQGNFRGYIEPVFEKMSIFDPTHDTESPIDFIWQGIVGGLTRIIRNHPKDRFGTKVPLSGSFDDPAPAVMETVFNVLRNAFIKAFEGRLSNDNIDVSKVQQDPDVKDKK
;
A
#
# COMPACT_ATOMS: atom_id res chain seq x y z
N MET A 1 -17.59 32.74 7.45
CA MET A 1 -17.48 31.60 6.51
C MET A 1 -18.88 31.22 6.08
N ARG A 2 -19.11 30.94 4.79
CA ARG A 2 -20.41 30.43 4.34
C ARG A 2 -20.49 28.96 4.74
N GLU A 3 -21.44 28.61 5.60
CA GLU A 3 -21.80 27.21 5.86
C GLU A 3 -22.29 26.60 4.54
N LEU A 4 -21.65 25.50 4.12
CA LEU A 4 -22.13 24.73 2.98
C LEU A 4 -23.53 24.20 3.32
N PHE A 5 -24.44 24.22 2.35
CA PHE A 5 -25.76 23.61 2.53
C PHE A 5 -25.57 22.14 2.97
N PRO A 6 -26.29 21.68 4.01
CA PRO A 6 -26.17 20.31 4.49
C PRO A 6 -26.63 19.34 3.39
N LEU A 7 -25.68 18.57 2.87
CA LEU A 7 -25.91 17.57 1.82
C LEU A 7 -25.67 16.18 2.40
N ARG A 8 -26.63 15.28 2.14
CA ARG A 8 -26.51 13.85 2.39
C ARG A 8 -26.47 13.14 1.05
N ILE A 9 -25.34 12.54 0.73
CA ILE A 9 -25.16 11.68 -0.43
C ILE A 9 -25.27 10.24 0.06
N ASN A 10 -26.45 9.65 -0.15
CA ASN A 10 -26.69 8.26 0.24
C ASN A 10 -25.81 7.30 -0.55
N ARG A 11 -25.57 7.59 -1.83
CA ARG A 11 -24.77 6.77 -2.71
C ARG A 11 -24.12 7.62 -3.80
N PHE A 12 -22.82 7.46 -3.95
CA PHE A 12 -22.02 7.96 -5.06
C PHE A 12 -21.42 6.78 -5.80
N THR A 13 -21.41 6.84 -7.14
CA THR A 13 -20.85 5.78 -7.96
C THR A 13 -20.00 6.32 -9.08
N VAL A 14 -18.86 5.65 -9.31
CA VAL A 14 -18.06 5.74 -10.53
C VAL A 14 -18.16 4.38 -11.22
N ASN A 15 -18.40 4.37 -12.53
CA ASN A 15 -18.41 3.16 -13.34
C ASN A 15 -17.32 3.26 -14.40
N GLU A 16 -16.54 2.21 -14.57
CA GLU A 16 -15.49 2.10 -15.61
C GLU A 16 -14.49 3.28 -15.64
N GLY A 17 -14.14 3.80 -14.46
CA GLY A 17 -13.15 4.87 -14.32
C GLY A 17 -11.72 4.42 -14.65
N GLU A 18 -10.82 5.38 -14.81
CA GLU A 18 -9.38 5.13 -14.97
C GLU A 18 -8.60 6.17 -14.14
N VAL A 19 -7.61 5.70 -13.39
CA VAL A 19 -6.71 6.53 -12.58
C VAL A 19 -5.27 6.22 -12.97
N HIS A 20 -4.46 7.27 -13.11
CA HIS A 20 -3.05 7.17 -13.46
C HIS A 20 -2.18 7.83 -12.41
N TYR A 21 -1.17 7.09 -11.94
CA TYR A 21 0.00 7.68 -11.30
C TYR A 21 1.09 7.85 -12.34
N ARG A 22 1.53 9.09 -12.56
CA ARG A 22 2.56 9.44 -13.54
C ARG A 22 3.72 10.15 -12.89
N ASP A 23 4.93 9.66 -13.11
CA ASP A 23 6.18 10.31 -12.71
C ASP A 23 7.11 10.46 -13.91
N TYR A 24 7.28 11.71 -14.36
CA TYR A 24 8.16 12.11 -15.46
C TYR A 24 9.52 12.63 -14.97
N SER A 25 9.76 12.66 -13.65
CA SER A 25 11.02 13.07 -13.04
C SER A 25 12.07 11.94 -13.01
N LYS A 26 11.65 10.71 -13.31
CA LYS A 26 12.49 9.52 -13.42
C LYS A 26 12.62 9.05 -14.87
N LYS A 27 13.61 8.19 -15.13
CA LYS A 27 13.79 7.52 -16.42
C LYS A 27 13.89 6.00 -16.21
N PRO A 28 13.11 5.17 -16.93
CA PRO A 28 12.05 5.55 -17.87
C PRO A 28 10.89 6.30 -17.19
N ASP A 29 10.05 6.97 -17.98
CA ASP A 29 8.86 7.63 -17.46
C ASP A 29 7.91 6.58 -16.87
N VAL A 30 7.36 6.84 -15.70
CA VAL A 30 6.50 5.88 -14.99
C VAL A 30 5.04 6.25 -15.23
N ASP A 31 4.24 5.29 -15.69
CA ASP A 31 2.76 5.39 -15.72
C ASP A 31 2.15 4.10 -15.15
N ILE A 32 1.61 4.18 -13.94
CA ILE A 32 0.85 3.11 -13.29
C ILE A 32 -0.63 3.42 -13.42
N VAL A 33 -1.34 2.57 -14.18
CA VAL A 33 -2.76 2.70 -14.42
C VAL A 33 -3.58 1.73 -13.55
N LEU A 34 -4.71 2.21 -13.05
CA LEU A 34 -5.81 1.40 -12.52
C LEU A 34 -7.03 1.67 -13.41
N ASP A 35 -7.35 0.72 -14.28
CA ASP A 35 -8.48 0.84 -15.22
C ASP A 35 -9.68 0.00 -14.78
N ARG A 36 -10.82 0.20 -15.44
CA ARG A 36 -12.12 -0.43 -15.09
C ARG A 36 -12.45 -0.22 -13.61
N LEU A 37 -12.20 0.98 -13.13
CA LEU A 37 -12.39 1.36 -11.73
C LEU A 37 -13.88 1.61 -11.48
N ASP A 38 -14.50 0.69 -10.75
CA ASP A 38 -15.83 0.86 -10.19
C ASP A 38 -15.71 1.26 -8.72
N VAL A 39 -16.40 2.34 -8.34
CA VAL A 39 -16.43 2.86 -6.97
C VAL A 39 -17.86 2.96 -6.51
N VAL A 40 -18.14 2.49 -5.30
CA VAL A 40 -19.41 2.72 -4.61
C VAL A 40 -19.10 3.31 -3.26
N ALA A 41 -19.48 4.58 -3.04
CA ALA A 41 -19.38 5.23 -1.75
C ALA A 41 -20.79 5.46 -1.18
N THR A 42 -21.02 5.08 0.06
CA THR A 42 -22.32 5.20 0.74
C THR A 42 -22.19 5.98 2.04
N ASN A 43 -23.32 6.55 2.49
CA ASN A 43 -23.41 7.30 3.73
C ASN A 43 -22.46 8.52 3.82
N LEU A 44 -22.16 9.14 2.69
CA LEU A 44 -21.39 10.39 2.63
C LEU A 44 -22.29 11.55 3.07
N THR A 45 -21.91 12.29 4.09
CA THR A 45 -22.72 13.40 4.62
C THR A 45 -21.81 14.50 5.18
N ASN A 46 -22.20 15.76 4.96
CA ASN A 46 -21.47 16.95 5.42
C ASN A 46 -22.26 17.72 6.51
N SER A 47 -23.14 17.04 7.25
CA SER A 47 -24.06 17.65 8.21
C SER A 47 -23.83 17.10 9.63
N THR A 48 -23.28 17.94 10.51
CA THR A 48 -23.00 17.65 11.92
C THR A 48 -24.22 17.13 12.70
N ARG A 49 -25.44 17.53 12.33
CA ARG A 49 -26.71 17.10 12.97
C ARG A 49 -27.22 15.71 12.52
N LEU A 50 -26.65 15.14 11.46
CA LEU A 50 -27.04 13.85 10.85
C LEU A 50 -25.93 12.79 10.97
N SER A 51 -24.88 13.13 11.72
CA SER A 51 -23.55 12.51 11.72
C SER A 51 -23.37 11.38 12.74
N GLU A 52 -24.07 11.45 13.87
CA GLU A 52 -23.67 10.80 15.13
C GLU A 52 -23.58 9.25 15.08
N THR A 53 -23.90 8.59 13.97
CA THR A 53 -23.91 7.12 13.86
C THR A 53 -23.49 6.53 12.50
N LEU A 54 -23.13 7.33 11.48
CA LEU A 54 -22.91 6.80 10.12
C LEU A 54 -21.45 6.83 9.69
N ASN A 55 -20.79 5.67 9.76
CA ASN A 55 -19.53 5.42 9.06
C ASN A 55 -19.81 5.44 7.54
N ALA A 56 -19.06 6.25 6.80
CA ALA A 56 -19.06 6.19 5.35
C ALA A 56 -18.30 4.95 4.90
N ASN A 57 -18.85 4.23 3.93
CA ASN A 57 -18.24 3.04 3.36
C ASN A 57 -17.92 3.29 1.88
N ILE A 58 -16.70 2.94 1.47
CA ILE A 58 -16.22 3.04 0.10
C ILE A 58 -15.72 1.66 -0.33
N GLU A 59 -16.35 1.10 -1.35
CA GLU A 59 -15.87 -0.08 -2.05
C GLU A 59 -15.31 0.31 -3.41
N MET A 60 -14.16 -0.27 -3.76
CA MET A 60 -13.52 -0.07 -5.05
C MET A 60 -13.13 -1.41 -5.66
N LYS A 61 -13.34 -1.55 -6.97
CA LYS A 61 -12.87 -2.69 -7.78
C LYS A 61 -12.24 -2.16 -9.05
N GLY A 62 -11.18 -2.80 -9.52
CA GLY A 62 -10.55 -2.38 -10.77
C GLY A 62 -9.46 -3.34 -11.21
N ARG A 63 -8.68 -2.89 -12.18
CA ARG A 63 -7.63 -3.70 -12.81
C ARG A 63 -6.31 -2.92 -12.89
N PRO A 64 -5.35 -3.21 -12.00
CA PRO A 64 -4.04 -2.59 -12.04
C PRO A 64 -3.26 -3.05 -13.28
N LEU A 65 -2.55 -2.10 -13.91
CA LEU A 65 -1.72 -2.31 -15.10
C LEU A 65 -2.44 -3.02 -16.25
N ARG A 66 -3.76 -2.85 -16.32
CA ARG A 66 -4.66 -3.51 -17.29
C ARG A 66 -4.58 -5.04 -17.26
N ALA A 67 -4.18 -5.64 -16.13
CA ALA A 67 -4.02 -7.09 -16.00
C ALA A 67 -4.60 -7.66 -14.69
N GLY A 68 -4.11 -7.23 -13.54
CA GLY A 68 -4.42 -7.85 -12.24
C GLY A 68 -5.85 -7.59 -11.76
N THR A 69 -6.17 -8.03 -10.55
CA THR A 69 -7.43 -7.66 -9.87
C THR A 69 -7.13 -6.74 -8.70
N PHE A 70 -7.91 -5.68 -8.53
CA PHE A 70 -7.85 -4.80 -7.36
C PHE A 70 -9.19 -4.78 -6.66
N LYS A 71 -9.17 -4.88 -5.33
CA LYS A 71 -10.32 -4.69 -4.45
C LYS A 71 -9.91 -3.87 -3.25
N THR A 72 -10.75 -2.93 -2.86
CA THR A 72 -10.60 -2.17 -1.63
C THR A 72 -11.93 -1.98 -0.94
N GLU A 73 -11.88 -2.03 0.39
CA GLU A 73 -12.93 -1.54 1.26
C GLU A 73 -12.35 -0.51 2.24
N ILE A 74 -13.04 0.61 2.39
CA ILE A 74 -12.69 1.67 3.35
C ILE A 74 -13.94 2.00 4.15
N ASN A 75 -13.85 1.87 5.46
CA ASN A 75 -14.83 2.38 6.40
C ASN A 75 -14.21 3.60 7.09
N LEU A 76 -14.82 4.78 6.98
CA LEU A 76 -14.27 6.00 7.55
C LEU A 76 -15.33 6.81 8.29
N ASP A 77 -14.88 7.57 9.29
CA ASP A 77 -15.68 8.60 9.93
C ASP A 77 -15.41 9.93 9.19
N PRO A 78 -16.35 10.41 8.35
CA PRO A 78 -16.16 11.65 7.59
C PRO A 78 -16.22 12.91 8.46
N TYR A 79 -16.59 12.79 9.74
CA TYR A 79 -16.72 13.90 10.69
C TYR A 79 -15.59 14.00 11.70
N ALA A 80 -14.81 12.92 11.85
CA ALA A 80 -13.63 12.96 12.68
C ALA A 80 -12.75 14.14 12.24
N ALA A 81 -12.39 15.00 13.20
CA ALA A 81 -11.56 16.18 12.95
C ALA A 81 -10.20 15.84 12.32
N LYS A 82 -9.78 14.57 12.46
CA LYS A 82 -8.58 13.99 11.87
C LYS A 82 -8.95 12.66 11.23
N PRO A 83 -8.22 12.21 10.18
CA PRO A 83 -8.50 10.96 9.49
C PRO A 83 -8.72 9.80 10.48
N THR A 84 -9.88 9.18 10.39
CA THR A 84 -10.27 8.02 11.21
C THR A 84 -10.96 7.02 10.29
N PHE A 85 -10.31 5.87 10.05
CA PHE A 85 -10.76 4.90 9.08
C PHE A 85 -10.18 3.51 9.32
N ALA A 86 -10.80 2.50 8.72
CA ALA A 86 -10.27 1.16 8.51
C ALA A 86 -10.25 0.89 7.01
N LEU A 87 -9.09 0.48 6.49
CA LEU A 87 -8.86 0.18 5.08
C LEU A 87 -8.36 -1.25 4.95
N ARG A 88 -8.93 -1.98 3.99
CA ARG A 88 -8.41 -3.24 3.49
C ARG A 88 -8.29 -3.17 1.97
N SER A 89 -7.19 -3.68 1.44
CA SER A 89 -6.95 -3.69 0.01
C SER A 89 -6.18 -4.93 -0.41
N GLU A 90 -6.56 -5.46 -1.56
CA GLU A 90 -5.94 -6.61 -2.19
C GLU A 90 -5.71 -6.29 -3.68
N VAL A 91 -4.49 -6.59 -4.12
CA VAL A 91 -4.10 -6.62 -5.52
C VAL A 91 -3.62 -8.02 -5.82
N ASP A 92 -4.17 -8.65 -6.85
CA ASP A 92 -3.79 -10.00 -7.26
C ASP A 92 -3.34 -10.06 -8.72
N ASP A 93 -2.45 -11.01 -9.00
CA ASP A 93 -2.03 -11.44 -10.34
C ASP A 93 -1.52 -10.31 -11.25
N VAL A 94 -0.75 -9.36 -10.70
CA VAL A 94 -0.08 -8.34 -11.52
C VAL A 94 1.18 -8.94 -12.14
N PRO A 95 1.31 -9.02 -13.47
CA PRO A 95 2.54 -9.51 -14.09
C PRO A 95 3.71 -8.57 -13.81
N LEU A 96 4.81 -9.09 -13.27
CA LEU A 96 5.97 -8.27 -12.88
C LEU A 96 6.59 -7.52 -14.05
N VAL A 97 6.57 -8.11 -15.26
CA VAL A 97 7.05 -7.46 -16.49
C VAL A 97 6.32 -6.14 -16.81
N LYS A 98 5.06 -5.98 -16.37
CA LYS A 98 4.29 -4.74 -16.53
C LYS A 98 4.72 -3.64 -15.56
N LEU A 99 5.47 -3.98 -14.51
CA LEU A 99 6.05 -3.04 -13.56
C LEU A 99 7.45 -2.58 -13.96
N ASN A 100 7.98 -3.00 -15.12
CA ASN A 100 9.37 -2.74 -15.48
C ASN A 100 9.75 -1.26 -15.54
N ASP A 101 8.87 -0.38 -15.98
CA ASP A 101 9.18 1.06 -16.01
C ASP A 101 9.37 1.60 -14.58
N PHE A 102 8.46 1.25 -13.66
CA PHE A 102 8.58 1.55 -12.25
C PHE A 102 9.83 0.91 -11.61
N ALA A 103 10.04 -0.37 -11.86
CA ALA A 103 11.12 -1.15 -11.25
C ALA A 103 12.51 -0.66 -11.70
N LYS A 104 12.65 -0.24 -12.96
CA LYS A 104 13.85 0.41 -13.48
C LYS A 104 14.05 1.80 -12.88
N ALA A 105 12.99 2.61 -12.86
CA ALA A 105 13.05 4.00 -12.41
C ALA A 105 13.43 4.17 -10.93
N TYR A 106 12.97 3.26 -10.06
CA TYR A 106 13.23 3.34 -8.61
C TYR A 106 14.17 2.28 -8.07
N GLY A 107 14.30 1.14 -8.76
CA GLY A 107 15.08 0.01 -8.27
C GLY A 107 16.24 -0.44 -9.17
N GLY A 108 16.34 0.07 -10.39
CA GLY A 108 17.36 -0.37 -11.35
C GLY A 108 17.28 -1.85 -11.72
N ILE A 109 16.11 -2.48 -11.51
CA ILE A 109 15.90 -3.91 -11.82
C ILE A 109 15.00 -4.07 -13.03
N THR A 110 15.17 -5.17 -13.75
CA THR A 110 14.29 -5.57 -14.85
C THR A 110 13.73 -6.95 -14.53
N PHE A 111 12.42 -7.08 -14.48
CA PHE A 111 11.73 -8.36 -14.38
C PHE A 111 11.61 -9.03 -15.75
N GLU A 112 11.85 -10.33 -15.78
CA GLU A 112 11.63 -11.20 -16.95
C GLU A 112 10.33 -12.00 -16.83
N GLY A 113 9.87 -12.25 -15.60
CA GLY A 113 8.69 -13.07 -15.36
C GLY A 113 8.24 -13.08 -13.90
N GLY A 114 7.09 -13.69 -13.68
CA GLY A 114 6.43 -13.81 -12.37
C GLY A 114 5.25 -12.86 -12.20
N SER A 115 4.56 -13.02 -11.07
CA SER A 115 3.42 -12.19 -10.67
C SER A 115 3.62 -11.60 -9.28
N LEU A 116 2.92 -10.50 -9.02
CA LEU A 116 2.85 -9.81 -7.75
C LEU A 116 1.42 -9.85 -7.24
N ARG A 117 1.28 -10.23 -5.97
CA ARG A 117 0.10 -10.00 -5.14
C ARG A 117 0.47 -9.06 -4.00
N VAL A 118 -0.42 -8.16 -3.61
CA VAL A 118 -0.20 -7.22 -2.52
C VAL A 118 -1.44 -7.19 -1.65
N ALA A 119 -1.27 -7.43 -0.35
CA ALA A 119 -2.31 -7.21 0.64
C ALA A 119 -1.92 -6.04 1.54
N THR A 120 -2.89 -5.22 1.94
CA THR A 120 -2.67 -4.19 2.96
C THR A 120 -3.90 -4.03 3.84
N GLU A 121 -3.65 -3.83 5.12
CA GLU A 121 -4.65 -3.40 6.09
C GLU A 121 -4.08 -2.21 6.86
N MET A 122 -4.88 -1.15 7.00
CA MET A 122 -4.49 0.06 7.70
C MET A 122 -5.68 0.60 8.49
N ASN A 123 -5.45 0.89 9.77
CA ASN A 123 -6.41 1.51 10.65
C ASN A 123 -5.85 2.85 11.12
N SER A 124 -6.70 3.87 11.11
CA SER A 124 -6.39 5.19 11.65
C SER A 124 -7.44 5.63 12.67
N LYS A 125 -6.98 6.20 13.79
CA LYS A 125 -7.81 6.80 14.83
C LYS A 125 -7.22 8.14 15.21
N GLN A 126 -8.01 9.21 15.05
CA GLN A 126 -7.61 10.59 15.35
C GLN A 126 -6.27 10.98 14.69
N GLY A 127 -6.09 10.63 13.42
CA GLY A 127 -4.88 11.00 12.66
C GLY A 127 -3.68 10.07 12.88
N ASN A 128 -3.65 9.25 13.92
CA ASN A 128 -2.62 8.22 14.08
C ASN A 128 -3.00 6.98 13.28
N PHE A 129 -2.05 6.32 12.62
CA PHE A 129 -2.32 5.12 11.85
C PHE A 129 -1.37 3.97 12.16
N ARG A 130 -1.86 2.74 11.99
CA ARG A 130 -1.10 1.50 12.01
C ARG A 130 -1.62 0.55 10.95
N GLY A 131 -0.75 -0.24 10.38
CA GLY A 131 -1.11 -1.20 9.35
C GLY A 131 0.07 -2.02 8.89
N TYR A 132 -0.08 -2.62 7.72
CA TYR A 132 1.01 -3.27 7.02
C TYR A 132 0.75 -3.27 5.52
N ILE A 133 1.83 -3.50 4.76
CA ILE A 133 1.77 -3.90 3.37
C ILE A 133 2.52 -5.24 3.23
N GLU A 134 1.93 -6.17 2.50
CA GLU A 134 2.46 -7.51 2.29
C GLU A 134 2.53 -7.82 0.80
N PRO A 135 3.66 -7.50 0.14
CA PRO A 135 3.92 -7.97 -1.21
C PRO A 135 4.32 -9.44 -1.22
N VAL A 136 3.77 -10.19 -2.15
CA VAL A 136 4.03 -11.60 -2.42
C VAL A 136 4.33 -11.76 -3.90
N PHE A 137 5.54 -12.18 -4.20
CA PHE A 137 6.05 -12.44 -5.53
C PHE A 137 5.98 -13.93 -5.81
N GLU A 138 5.43 -14.31 -6.97
CA GLU A 138 5.41 -15.70 -7.43
C GLU A 138 6.21 -15.84 -8.71
N LYS A 139 7.06 -16.87 -8.78
CA LYS A 139 7.90 -17.21 -9.94
C LYS A 139 8.68 -16.02 -10.50
N MET A 140 9.14 -15.15 -9.60
CA MET A 140 9.87 -13.93 -9.96
C MET A 140 11.22 -14.27 -10.61
N SER A 141 11.42 -13.76 -11.82
CA SER A 141 12.73 -13.74 -12.48
C SER A 141 13.16 -12.29 -12.73
N ILE A 142 14.42 -11.99 -12.45
CA ILE A 142 15.04 -10.70 -12.79
C ILE A 142 16.15 -10.94 -13.79
N PHE A 143 16.28 -10.01 -14.74
CA PHE A 143 17.44 -9.97 -15.63
C PHE A 143 18.70 -9.73 -14.80
N ASP A 144 19.70 -10.56 -15.03
CA ASP A 144 21.00 -10.47 -14.37
C ASP A 144 22.04 -9.89 -15.34
N PRO A 145 22.40 -8.60 -15.22
CA PRO A 145 23.30 -7.93 -16.14
C PRO A 145 24.78 -8.22 -15.87
N THR A 146 25.15 -9.33 -15.22
CA THR A 146 26.52 -9.65 -14.76
C THR A 146 27.65 -9.58 -15.80
N HIS A 147 27.39 -9.19 -17.04
CA HIS A 147 28.39 -9.00 -18.08
C HIS A 147 28.55 -7.58 -18.61
N ASP A 148 27.68 -6.62 -18.28
CA ASP A 148 27.82 -5.26 -18.83
C ASP A 148 27.31 -4.17 -17.88
N THR A 149 28.24 -3.27 -17.54
CA THR A 149 28.08 -1.87 -17.09
C THR A 149 28.30 -1.48 -15.62
N GLU A 150 29.19 -0.50 -15.50
CA GLU A 150 29.52 0.39 -14.39
C GLU A 150 28.33 1.27 -13.97
N SER A 151 27.18 0.70 -13.60
CA SER A 151 26.10 1.53 -13.02
C SER A 151 26.50 1.98 -11.60
N PRO A 152 26.51 3.30 -11.29
CA PRO A 152 26.82 3.82 -9.97
C PRO A 152 25.62 3.59 -9.04
N ILE A 153 25.41 2.33 -8.72
CA ILE A 153 24.48 1.91 -7.69
C ILE A 153 25.20 2.08 -6.36
N ASP A 154 24.65 2.89 -5.46
CA ASP A 154 25.18 3.04 -4.10
C ASP A 154 25.45 1.67 -3.47
N PHE A 155 26.57 1.52 -2.76
CA PHE A 155 27.02 0.25 -2.16
C PHE A 155 25.93 -0.46 -1.32
N ILE A 156 25.08 0.33 -0.65
CA ILE A 156 23.93 -0.18 0.11
C ILE A 156 22.88 -0.82 -0.82
N TRP A 157 22.61 -0.21 -1.98
CA TRP A 157 21.67 -0.72 -2.98
C TRP A 157 22.23 -1.96 -3.70
N GLN A 158 23.54 -2.05 -3.92
CA GLN A 158 24.17 -3.27 -4.45
C GLN A 158 23.95 -4.47 -3.52
N GLY A 159 24.00 -4.26 -2.20
CA GLY A 159 23.70 -5.31 -1.22
C GLY A 159 22.24 -5.80 -1.28
N ILE A 160 21.29 -4.89 -1.54
CA ILE A 160 19.86 -5.19 -1.69
C ILE A 160 19.61 -6.02 -2.95
N VAL A 161 20.12 -5.58 -4.09
CA VAL A 161 19.98 -6.29 -5.38
C VAL A 161 20.69 -7.65 -5.33
N GLY A 162 21.89 -7.71 -4.75
CA GLY A 162 22.61 -8.97 -4.52
C GLY A 162 21.84 -9.91 -3.61
N GLY A 163 21.17 -9.39 -2.58
CA GLY A 163 20.28 -10.14 -1.70
C GLY A 163 19.08 -10.74 -2.46
N LEU A 164 18.38 -9.93 -3.27
CA LEU A 164 17.26 -10.41 -4.09
C LEU A 164 17.70 -11.51 -5.06
N THR A 165 18.83 -11.30 -5.74
CA THR A 165 19.44 -12.29 -6.64
C THR A 165 19.75 -13.59 -5.91
N ARG A 166 20.27 -13.51 -4.68
CA ARG A 166 20.55 -14.69 -3.84
C ARG A 166 19.28 -15.41 -3.41
N ILE A 167 18.20 -14.71 -3.08
CA ILE A 167 16.89 -15.34 -2.78
C ILE A 167 16.40 -16.11 -4.01
N ILE A 168 16.40 -15.47 -5.19
CA ILE A 168 15.98 -16.12 -6.44
C ILE A 168 16.81 -17.38 -6.72
N ARG A 169 18.14 -17.30 -6.53
CA ARG A 169 19.05 -18.44 -6.80
C ARG A 169 19.01 -19.55 -5.73
N ASN A 170 18.93 -19.21 -4.44
CA ASN A 170 19.00 -20.19 -3.33
C ASN A 170 17.63 -20.75 -2.92
N HIS A 171 16.55 -20.00 -3.17
CA HIS A 171 15.18 -20.43 -2.92
C HIS A 171 14.43 -20.51 -4.25
N PRO A 172 14.63 -21.58 -5.05
CA PRO A 172 13.75 -21.89 -6.17
C PRO A 172 12.33 -22.29 -5.73
N LYS A 173 11.94 -22.02 -4.47
CA LYS A 173 10.54 -22.08 -4.07
C LYS A 173 9.86 -20.92 -4.79
N ASP A 174 8.89 -21.25 -5.63
CA ASP A 174 8.14 -20.38 -6.54
C ASP A 174 7.45 -19.15 -5.90
N ARG A 175 7.70 -18.82 -4.63
CA ARG A 175 7.02 -17.77 -3.89
C ARG A 175 7.90 -17.12 -2.83
N PHE A 176 8.00 -15.79 -2.87
CA PHE A 176 8.65 -14.94 -1.89
C PHE A 176 7.65 -13.91 -1.37
N GLY A 177 7.60 -13.65 -0.06
CA GLY A 177 6.73 -12.62 0.51
C GLY A 177 7.35 -11.98 1.73
N THR A 178 7.03 -10.71 1.96
CA THR A 178 7.49 -9.96 3.14
C THR A 178 6.34 -9.13 3.69
N LYS A 179 6.27 -8.98 5.02
CA LYS A 179 5.27 -8.16 5.69
C LYS A 179 5.94 -6.95 6.31
N VAL A 180 5.55 -5.77 5.84
CA VAL A 180 6.17 -4.50 6.20
C VAL A 180 5.18 -3.70 7.06
N PRO A 181 5.43 -3.56 8.37
CA PRO A 181 4.53 -2.84 9.27
C PRO A 181 4.58 -1.33 9.01
N LEU A 182 3.43 -0.67 8.93
CA LEU A 182 3.32 0.77 8.72
C LEU A 182 2.76 1.43 9.99
N SER A 183 3.32 2.56 10.41
CA SER A 183 2.76 3.35 11.52
C SER A 183 3.20 4.80 11.45
N GLY A 184 2.35 5.73 11.89
CA GLY A 184 2.67 7.16 11.92
C GLY A 184 1.49 8.03 12.34
N SER A 185 1.59 9.33 12.07
CA SER A 185 0.52 10.31 12.26
C SER A 185 0.37 11.19 11.02
N PHE A 186 -0.87 11.60 10.72
CA PHE A 186 -1.21 12.56 9.65
C PHE A 186 -1.10 14.03 10.09
N ASP A 187 -0.88 14.31 11.39
CA ASP A 187 -0.80 15.68 11.94
C ASP A 187 0.50 16.41 11.57
N ASP A 188 1.54 15.66 11.23
CA ASP A 188 2.83 16.18 10.83
C ASP A 188 3.15 15.67 9.42
N PRO A 189 2.58 16.28 8.37
CA PRO A 189 2.88 15.94 6.99
C PRO A 189 4.25 16.52 6.62
N ALA A 190 5.30 16.16 7.36
CA ALA A 190 6.65 16.42 6.93
C ALA A 190 6.89 15.68 5.59
N PRO A 191 7.92 16.08 4.81
CA PRO A 191 8.47 15.27 3.70
C PRO A 191 8.81 13.82 4.11
N ALA A 192 8.81 13.55 5.42
CA ALA A 192 9.14 12.30 6.08
C ALA A 192 8.10 11.18 5.97
N VAL A 193 6.91 11.31 5.38
CA VAL A 193 6.02 10.14 5.21
C VAL A 193 6.64 9.15 4.22
N MET A 194 7.15 9.64 3.08
CA MET A 194 7.86 8.79 2.13
C MET A 194 9.20 8.29 2.68
N GLU A 195 9.94 9.12 3.43
CA GLU A 195 11.17 8.67 4.11
C GLU A 195 10.87 7.67 5.23
N THR A 196 9.75 7.78 5.94
CA THR A 196 9.33 6.84 6.99
C THR A 196 8.91 5.52 6.36
N VAL A 197 8.10 5.55 5.30
CA VAL A 197 7.77 4.35 4.50
C VAL A 197 9.05 3.71 3.95
N PHE A 198 9.98 4.50 3.42
CA PHE A 198 11.26 4.02 2.92
C PHE A 198 12.15 3.44 4.03
N ASN A 199 12.24 4.09 5.19
CA ASN A 199 13.03 3.62 6.34
C ASN A 199 12.42 2.35 6.95
N VAL A 200 11.10 2.28 7.01
CA VAL A 200 10.35 1.09 7.41
C VAL A 200 10.56 -0.05 6.42
N LEU A 201 10.46 0.20 5.11
CA LEU A 201 10.77 -0.76 4.06
C LEU A 201 12.22 -1.23 4.15
N ARG A 202 13.18 -0.31 4.32
CA ARG A 202 14.60 -0.59 4.50
C ARG A 202 14.85 -1.47 5.73
N ASN A 203 14.23 -1.16 6.86
CA ASN A 203 14.36 -1.93 8.10
C ASN A 203 13.68 -3.30 8.02
N ALA A 204 12.51 -3.38 7.40
CA ALA A 204 11.80 -4.64 7.16
C ALA A 204 12.54 -5.53 6.15
N PHE A 205 13.17 -4.92 5.14
CA PHE A 205 14.05 -5.59 4.20
C PHE A 205 15.25 -6.18 4.93
N ILE A 206 16.00 -5.43 5.73
CA ILE A 206 17.13 -5.95 6.51
C ILE A 206 16.70 -7.13 7.42
N LYS A 207 15.57 -7.01 8.13
CA LYS A 207 15.05 -8.07 9.01
C LYS A 207 14.60 -9.34 8.28
N ALA A 208 14.02 -9.21 7.09
CA ALA A 208 13.64 -10.35 6.27
C ALA A 208 14.86 -11.17 5.79
N PHE A 209 16.04 -10.54 5.70
CA PHE A 209 17.30 -11.18 5.29
C PHE A 209 18.11 -11.77 6.46
N GLU A 210 17.96 -11.28 7.70
CA GLU A 210 18.66 -11.79 8.88
C GLU A 210 18.11 -13.15 9.42
N GLY A 211 17.21 -13.80 8.68
CA GLY A 211 16.83 -15.19 8.98
C GLY A 211 16.03 -15.37 10.27
N ARG A 212 15.33 -14.33 10.74
CA ARG A 212 14.23 -14.47 11.69
C ARG A 212 12.95 -14.01 11.01
N LEU A 213 12.30 -14.95 10.33
CA LEU A 213 10.86 -14.91 10.19
C LEU A 213 10.30 -15.00 11.63
N SER A 214 10.20 -13.85 12.30
CA SER A 214 9.40 -13.77 13.51
C SER A 214 8.00 -14.16 13.11
N ASN A 215 7.50 -15.24 13.71
CA ASN A 215 6.11 -15.65 13.67
C ASN A 215 5.26 -14.67 14.50
N ASP A 216 5.53 -13.37 14.38
CA ASP A 216 4.81 -12.32 15.05
C ASP A 216 3.54 -12.10 14.25
N ASN A 217 2.52 -12.88 14.60
CA ASN A 217 1.14 -12.56 14.31
C ASN A 217 0.88 -11.15 14.85
N ILE A 218 1.03 -10.14 14.00
CA ILE A 218 0.59 -8.78 14.30
C ILE A 218 -0.94 -8.85 14.37
N ASP A 219 -1.44 -8.94 15.60
CA ASP A 219 -2.85 -8.94 15.94
C ASP A 219 -3.43 -7.54 15.71
N VAL A 220 -3.98 -7.34 14.52
CA VAL A 220 -4.62 -6.09 14.05
C VAL A 220 -5.83 -5.71 14.91
N SER A 221 -6.38 -6.66 15.70
CA SER A 221 -7.54 -6.46 16.57
C SER A 221 -7.26 -5.57 17.78
N LYS A 222 -5.98 -5.34 18.14
CA LYS A 222 -5.61 -4.58 19.34
C LYS A 222 -5.79 -3.06 19.23
N VAL A 223 -6.18 -2.53 18.08
CA VAL A 223 -6.59 -1.11 17.93
C VAL A 223 -8.05 -0.90 18.38
N GLN A 224 -8.81 -1.99 18.54
CA GLN A 224 -10.22 -1.93 18.93
C GLN A 224 -10.43 -1.85 20.46
N GLN A 225 -9.37 -1.91 21.26
CA GLN A 225 -9.47 -1.74 22.71
C GLN A 225 -9.40 -0.27 23.10
N ASP A 226 -10.55 0.22 23.55
CA ASP A 226 -10.75 1.54 24.15
C ASP A 226 -9.93 1.66 25.47
N PRO A 227 -9.21 2.77 25.73
CA PRO A 227 -8.52 2.95 27.00
C PRO A 227 -9.42 3.33 28.19
N ASP A 228 -10.72 3.56 28.01
CA ASP A 228 -11.58 4.10 29.07
C ASP A 228 -12.83 3.26 29.34
N VAL A 229 -12.63 2.12 30.01
CA VAL A 229 -13.60 1.63 31.00
C VAL A 229 -12.81 1.17 32.23
N LYS A 230 -12.41 2.13 33.07
CA LYS A 230 -12.14 1.83 34.48
C LYS A 230 -13.47 1.82 35.22
N ASP A 231 -13.80 0.63 35.72
CA ASP A 231 -14.90 0.33 36.61
C ASP A 231 -15.13 1.42 37.66
N LYS A 232 -16.33 2.01 37.62
CA LYS A 232 -16.96 2.54 38.83
C LYS A 232 -17.69 1.37 39.51
N LYS A 233 -17.10 0.86 40.58
CA LYS A 233 -17.83 0.35 41.74
C LYS A 233 -17.15 0.83 43.00
#